data_AF-A0AAD6MJQ0-F1
#
_entry.id   AF-A0AAD6MJQ0-F1
#
_cell.length_a   1.000
_cell.length_b   1.000
_cell.length_c   1.000
_cell.angle_alpha   90.00
_cell.angle_beta   90.00
_cell.angle_gamma   90.00
#
_symmetry.space_group_name_H-M   'P 1'
#
loop_
_entity.id
_entity.type
_entity.pdbx_description
1 polymer ?
#
loop_
_entity_poly.entity_id
_entity_poly.type
_entity_poly.pdbx_seq_one_letter_code
_entity_poly.pdbx_strand_id
1 'polypeptide(L)'
;MSTMTARSFPIFVAILLLVAMQSRTIQSKPSGDPFGFIKHLEGCHKNESVKGLQELKRYLEKFGYLNYGHQGKKGHDHANDDEFDDLLESAVKAYQQNHHLNVTGSLDNSTVHEMMQPRCGVPDVVNGTKHYHTHKSIHTLAHYNFIPGNPRWTKRQLTYTFRSSVQVPAAQNIRSICAKAFQRWAQVTEFTFQEVTGSSPADIVIGFHRGDHNDGSAFDGPQGVLAHATSPARNAIFHFDADENWSENPGPNQMDLESVAVHEIGHLLGLDHNDDPNADAIMSSRISFGIAKRDLRADDIQGVRALYGFAN
;
A
#
# COMPACT_ATOMS: atom_id res chain seq x y z
N MET A 1 12.78 83.09 30.64
CA MET A 1 12.17 82.01 31.44
C MET A 1 11.31 81.19 30.50
N SER A 2 11.90 80.13 29.93
CA SER A 2 11.27 79.30 28.91
C SER A 2 10.49 78.19 29.58
N THR A 3 9.17 78.18 29.39
CA THR A 3 8.29 77.08 29.78
C THR A 3 8.31 76.03 28.66
N MET A 4 8.87 74.85 28.97
CA MET A 4 8.73 73.66 28.14
C MET A 4 7.28 73.16 28.22
N THR A 5 6.57 73.14 27.10
CA THR A 5 5.32 72.40 26.95
C THR A 5 5.61 71.09 26.22
N ALA A 6 5.32 69.99 26.90
CA ALA A 6 5.53 68.63 26.44
C ALA A 6 4.62 68.30 25.24
N ARG A 7 5.20 67.64 24.24
CA ARG A 7 4.50 67.06 23.09
C ARG A 7 3.70 65.83 23.54
N SER A 8 2.39 65.85 23.35
CA SER A 8 1.53 64.66 23.40
C SER A 8 1.41 64.06 21.99
N PHE A 9 2.03 62.90 21.78
CA PHE A 9 1.77 62.04 20.63
C PHE A 9 0.61 61.10 20.98
N PRO A 10 -0.40 60.92 20.09
CA PRO A 10 -1.43 59.92 20.34
C PRO A 10 -0.82 58.52 20.16
N ILE A 11 -0.94 57.70 21.19
CA ILE A 11 -0.60 56.27 21.17
C ILE A 11 -1.67 55.59 20.31
N PHE A 12 -1.30 55.22 19.07
CA PHE A 12 -2.09 54.30 18.26
C PHE A 12 -1.97 52.91 18.87
N VAL A 13 -2.99 52.46 19.61
CA VAL A 13 -3.12 51.08 20.04
C VAL A 13 -3.57 50.27 18.82
N ALA A 14 -2.64 49.61 18.15
CA ALA A 14 -2.96 48.60 17.16
C ALA A 14 -3.54 47.37 17.88
N ILE A 15 -4.85 47.18 17.78
CA ILE A 15 -5.52 45.95 18.19
C ILE A 15 -5.13 44.89 17.15
N LEU A 16 -4.12 44.08 17.45
CA LEU A 16 -3.85 42.85 16.71
C LEU A 16 -4.97 41.86 17.06
N LEU A 17 -5.97 41.77 16.18
CA LEU A 17 -6.90 40.65 16.16
C LEU A 17 -6.10 39.40 15.76
N LEU A 18 -5.67 38.63 16.75
CA LEU A 18 -5.26 37.23 16.58
C LEU A 18 -6.50 36.46 16.13
N VAL A 19 -6.76 36.45 14.82
CA VAL A 19 -7.63 35.45 14.21
C VAL A 19 -6.86 34.14 14.32
N ALA A 20 -7.14 33.38 15.37
CA ALA A 20 -6.83 31.97 15.38
C ALA A 20 -7.53 31.38 14.15
N MET A 21 -6.77 31.13 13.09
CA MET A 21 -7.20 30.21 12.05
C MET A 21 -7.29 28.85 12.74
N GLN A 22 -8.43 28.59 13.36
CA GLN A 22 -8.87 27.23 13.57
C GLN A 22 -9.01 26.68 12.16
N SER A 23 -7.96 26.00 11.70
CA SER A 23 -8.08 25.03 10.64
C SER A 23 -9.29 24.20 11.01
N ARG A 24 -10.40 24.39 10.31
CA ARG A 24 -11.49 23.42 10.33
C ARG A 24 -10.94 22.21 9.60
N THR A 25 -10.09 21.45 10.28
CA THR A 25 -10.00 20.03 10.03
C THR A 25 -11.41 19.54 10.24
N ILE A 26 -12.12 19.31 9.14
CA ILE A 26 -13.24 18.40 9.14
C ILE A 26 -12.60 17.07 9.50
N GLN A 27 -12.48 16.83 10.80
CA GLN A 27 -12.11 15.54 11.32
C GLN A 27 -13.36 14.69 11.06
N SER A 28 -13.43 14.11 9.85
CA SER A 28 -14.30 12.98 9.64
C SER A 28 -13.94 12.01 10.76
N LYS A 29 -14.96 11.59 11.53
CA LYS A 29 -14.79 10.39 12.35
C LYS A 29 -14.14 9.34 11.46
N PRO A 30 -13.14 8.58 11.93
CA PRO A 30 -12.67 7.43 11.16
C PRO A 30 -13.90 6.59 10.90
N SER A 31 -14.35 6.52 9.64
CA SER A 31 -15.16 5.38 9.24
C SER A 31 -14.26 4.19 9.50
N GLY A 32 -14.78 3.13 10.13
CA GLY A 32 -13.97 1.94 10.39
C GLY A 32 -13.55 1.20 9.11
N ASP A 33 -13.74 1.82 7.94
CA ASP A 33 -13.48 1.33 6.59
C ASP A 33 -13.03 2.55 5.75
N PRO A 34 -11.72 2.70 5.47
CA PRO A 34 -11.18 3.83 4.70
C PRO A 34 -11.51 3.75 3.21
N PHE A 35 -11.85 2.59 2.67
CA PHE A 35 -12.26 2.43 1.27
C PHE A 35 -13.79 2.45 1.08
N GLY A 36 -14.55 2.45 2.16
CA GLY A 36 -16.02 2.48 2.16
C GLY A 36 -16.65 3.64 1.39
N PHE A 37 -15.93 4.75 1.19
CA PHE A 37 -16.40 5.88 0.38
C PHE A 37 -16.67 5.48 -1.08
N ILE A 38 -15.95 4.48 -1.62
CA ILE A 38 -16.04 4.05 -3.02
C ILE A 38 -17.43 3.48 -3.32
N LYS A 39 -18.13 2.94 -2.30
CA LYS A 39 -19.48 2.41 -2.46
C LYS A 39 -20.48 3.45 -2.97
N HIS A 40 -20.31 4.72 -2.56
CA HIS A 40 -21.17 5.81 -3.04
C HIS A 40 -20.99 6.11 -4.52
N LEU A 41 -19.85 5.74 -5.09
CA LEU A 41 -19.49 6.00 -6.48
C LEU A 41 -19.91 4.88 -7.44
N GLU A 42 -20.62 3.85 -6.95
CA GLU A 42 -21.10 2.76 -7.79
C GLU A 42 -22.00 3.27 -8.93
N GLY A 43 -21.66 2.87 -10.16
CA GLY A 43 -22.31 3.30 -11.40
C GLY A 43 -21.68 4.54 -12.04
N CYS A 44 -20.76 5.25 -11.36
CA CYS A 44 -20.13 6.44 -11.92
C CYS A 44 -19.31 6.10 -13.17
N HIS A 45 -19.37 6.97 -14.16
CA HIS A 45 -18.68 6.83 -15.43
C HIS A 45 -18.30 8.17 -16.04
N LYS A 46 -17.58 8.12 -17.16
CA LYS A 46 -17.02 9.28 -17.86
C LYS A 46 -18.05 10.39 -18.12
N ASN A 47 -17.60 11.63 -17.96
CA ASN A 47 -18.36 12.88 -18.09
C ASN A 47 -19.38 13.16 -16.97
N GLU A 48 -19.42 12.35 -15.93
CA GLU A 48 -20.15 12.66 -14.71
C GLU A 48 -19.27 13.45 -13.74
N SER A 49 -19.90 14.25 -12.88
CA SER A 49 -19.24 14.86 -11.74
C SER A 49 -19.98 14.48 -10.46
N VAL A 50 -19.30 13.72 -9.61
CA VAL A 50 -19.86 13.11 -8.41
C VAL A 50 -18.91 13.34 -7.25
N LYS A 51 -19.44 13.91 -6.17
CA LYS A 51 -18.66 14.21 -4.97
C LYS A 51 -18.00 12.94 -4.43
N GLY A 52 -16.68 12.95 -4.27
CA GLY A 52 -15.92 11.79 -3.83
C GLY A 52 -14.98 11.22 -4.90
N LEU A 53 -15.12 11.67 -6.16
CA LEU A 53 -14.24 11.24 -7.25
C LEU A 53 -12.81 11.75 -7.04
N GLN A 54 -12.61 12.87 -6.36
CA GLN A 54 -11.27 13.30 -5.95
C GLN A 54 -10.57 12.26 -5.07
N GLU A 55 -11.28 11.66 -4.10
CA GLU A 55 -10.75 10.61 -3.24
C GLU A 55 -10.45 9.32 -4.03
N LEU A 56 -11.27 8.97 -5.02
CA LEU A 56 -10.99 7.84 -5.91
C LEU A 56 -9.73 8.08 -6.76
N LYS A 57 -9.53 9.30 -7.25
CA LYS A 57 -8.30 9.67 -7.98
C LYS A 57 -7.06 9.45 -7.11
N ARG A 58 -7.12 9.85 -5.83
CA ARG A 58 -6.03 9.58 -4.86
C ARG A 58 -5.83 8.09 -4.60
N TYR A 59 -6.90 7.30 -4.52
CA TYR A 59 -6.81 5.83 -4.40
C TYR A 59 -6.08 5.23 -5.60
N LEU A 60 -6.49 5.59 -6.82
CA LEU A 60 -5.88 5.07 -8.05
C LEU A 60 -4.44 5.57 -8.24
N GLU A 61 -4.13 6.78 -7.79
CA GLU A 61 -2.75 7.30 -7.76
C GLU A 61 -1.89 6.55 -6.75
N LYS A 62 -2.39 6.27 -5.53
CA LYS A 62 -1.70 5.49 -4.48
C LYS A 62 -1.29 4.11 -5.01
N PHE A 63 -2.15 3.45 -5.79
CA PHE A 63 -1.86 2.14 -6.38
C PHE A 63 -1.24 2.21 -7.80
N GLY A 64 -0.92 3.41 -8.28
CA GLY A 64 -0.12 3.63 -9.49
C GLY A 64 -0.87 3.63 -10.82
N TYR A 65 -2.20 3.56 -10.81
CA TYR A 65 -3.05 3.57 -12.00
C TYR A 65 -3.26 4.97 -12.59
N LEU A 66 -3.03 6.03 -11.79
CA LEU A 66 -3.29 7.41 -12.17
C LEU A 66 -2.10 8.32 -11.84
N ASN A 67 -1.79 9.24 -12.74
CA ASN A 67 -0.74 10.25 -12.52
C ASN A 67 -1.05 11.52 -13.33
N TYR A 68 -1.50 12.57 -12.63
CA TYR A 68 -1.74 13.88 -13.24
C TYR A 68 -0.46 14.71 -13.41
N GLY A 69 0.58 14.46 -12.60
CA GLY A 69 1.81 15.23 -12.53
C GLY A 69 2.67 15.23 -13.81
N HIS A 70 2.53 14.22 -14.67
CA HIS A 70 3.25 14.17 -15.96
C HIS A 70 2.52 14.86 -17.13
N GLN A 71 1.23 15.18 -17.02
CA GLN A 71 0.44 15.81 -18.09
C GLN A 71 0.12 17.29 -17.85
N GLY A 72 0.49 17.84 -16.68
CA GLY A 72 0.21 19.23 -16.26
C GLY A 72 0.99 20.33 -16.98
N LYS A 73 1.06 20.33 -18.32
CA LYS A 73 1.54 21.48 -19.11
C LYS A 73 0.44 22.24 -19.86
N LYS A 74 -0.83 21.88 -19.74
CA LYS A 74 -1.93 22.71 -20.26
C LYS A 74 -3.09 22.70 -19.27
N GLY A 75 -3.51 23.89 -18.87
CA GLY A 75 -4.30 24.13 -17.66
C GLY A 75 -5.64 23.40 -17.63
N HIS A 76 -5.77 22.50 -16.66
CA HIS A 76 -6.84 22.36 -15.67
C HIS A 76 -6.36 21.22 -14.74
N ASP A 77 -6.18 21.51 -13.44
CA ASP A 77 -5.72 20.51 -12.47
C ASP A 77 -6.89 19.61 -12.04
N HIS A 78 -7.18 18.61 -12.86
CA HIS A 78 -8.22 17.62 -12.57
C HIS A 78 -7.83 16.65 -11.45
N ALA A 79 -6.61 16.70 -10.92
CA ALA A 79 -6.21 15.86 -9.79
C ALA A 79 -7.07 16.12 -8.54
N ASN A 80 -7.63 17.33 -8.44
CA ASN A 80 -8.31 17.82 -7.26
C ASN A 80 -9.80 18.12 -7.44
N ASP A 81 -10.39 17.74 -8.57
CA ASP A 81 -11.83 17.89 -8.80
C ASP A 81 -12.57 16.56 -8.75
N ASP A 82 -13.89 16.68 -8.75
CA ASP A 82 -14.84 15.57 -8.77
C ASP A 82 -15.31 15.21 -10.19
N GLU A 83 -14.54 15.50 -11.24
CA GLU A 83 -14.89 15.13 -12.62
C GLU A 83 -14.37 13.73 -12.99
N PHE A 84 -15.21 12.93 -13.62
CA PHE A 84 -14.81 11.66 -14.22
C PHE A 84 -14.26 11.89 -15.64
N ASP A 85 -13.00 12.29 -15.69
CA ASP A 85 -12.30 12.65 -16.93
C ASP A 85 -11.75 11.43 -17.71
N ASP A 86 -11.09 11.71 -18.83
CA ASP A 86 -10.43 10.71 -19.70
C ASP A 86 -9.35 9.90 -18.97
N LEU A 87 -8.63 10.54 -18.03
CA LEU A 87 -7.52 9.92 -17.30
C LEU A 87 -8.06 8.96 -16.24
N LEU A 88 -9.11 9.35 -15.52
CA LEU A 88 -9.79 8.50 -14.55
C LEU A 88 -10.43 7.29 -15.23
N GLU A 89 -11.10 7.47 -16.38
CA GLU A 89 -11.63 6.35 -17.16
C GLU A 89 -10.52 5.35 -17.56
N SER A 90 -9.39 5.87 -18.01
CA SER A 90 -8.23 5.04 -18.38
C SER A 90 -7.64 4.30 -17.18
N ALA A 91 -7.55 4.96 -16.02
CA ALA A 91 -7.08 4.36 -14.78
C ALA A 91 -8.03 3.26 -14.28
N VAL A 92 -9.35 3.47 -14.34
CA VAL A 92 -10.35 2.45 -13.99
C VAL A 92 -10.25 1.24 -14.93
N LYS A 93 -10.07 1.45 -16.24
CA LYS A 93 -9.85 0.33 -17.19
C LYS A 93 -8.58 -0.45 -16.87
N ALA A 94 -7.49 0.24 -16.55
CA ALA A 94 -6.23 -0.40 -16.18
C ALA A 94 -6.36 -1.20 -14.88
N TYR A 95 -7.08 -0.67 -13.89
CA TYR A 95 -7.41 -1.37 -12.65
C TYR A 95 -8.22 -2.63 -12.93
N GLN A 96 -9.33 -2.52 -13.68
CA GLN A 96 -10.18 -3.65 -14.04
C GLN A 96 -9.39 -4.74 -14.76
N GLN A 97 -8.53 -4.35 -15.71
CA GLN A 97 -7.68 -5.31 -16.42
C GLN A 97 -6.70 -6.01 -15.48
N ASN A 98 -6.08 -5.30 -14.53
CA ASN A 98 -5.17 -5.90 -13.57
C ASN A 98 -5.86 -6.91 -12.64
N HIS A 99 -7.04 -6.57 -12.14
CA HIS A 99 -7.81 -7.41 -11.23
C HIS A 99 -8.68 -8.44 -11.96
N HIS A 100 -8.43 -8.67 -13.26
CA HIS A 100 -9.14 -9.65 -14.08
C HIS A 100 -10.67 -9.47 -14.10
N LEU A 101 -11.13 -8.23 -14.02
CA LEU A 101 -12.54 -7.82 -14.11
C LEU A 101 -12.93 -7.52 -15.57
N ASN A 102 -14.23 -7.36 -15.81
CA ASN A 102 -14.72 -6.82 -17.07
C ASN A 102 -14.26 -5.37 -17.23
N VAL A 103 -13.58 -5.07 -18.34
CA VAL A 103 -13.04 -3.73 -18.61
C VAL A 103 -14.14 -2.81 -19.14
N THR A 104 -14.92 -2.23 -18.23
CA THR A 104 -16.05 -1.31 -18.54
C THR A 104 -15.64 0.16 -18.55
N GLY A 105 -14.57 0.53 -17.84
CA GLY A 105 -14.20 1.93 -17.60
C GLY A 105 -15.17 2.71 -16.72
N SER A 106 -16.11 2.02 -16.08
CA SER A 106 -17.08 2.56 -15.14
C SER A 106 -16.91 1.90 -13.78
N LEU A 107 -17.35 2.54 -12.70
CA LEU A 107 -17.34 1.96 -11.35
C LEU A 107 -18.51 1.00 -11.16
N ASP A 108 -18.54 -0.08 -11.94
CA ASP A 108 -19.53 -1.13 -11.78
C ASP A 108 -19.40 -1.85 -10.42
N ASN A 109 -20.43 -2.63 -10.07
CA ASN A 109 -20.51 -3.31 -8.78
C ASN A 109 -19.28 -4.18 -8.48
N SER A 110 -18.76 -4.90 -9.48
CA SER A 110 -17.55 -5.72 -9.35
C SER A 110 -16.31 -4.88 -9.05
N THR A 111 -16.15 -3.76 -9.76
CA THR A 111 -15.02 -2.85 -9.59
C THR A 111 -15.03 -2.22 -8.21
N VAL A 112 -16.19 -1.73 -7.78
CA VAL A 112 -16.38 -1.16 -6.43
C VAL A 112 -16.13 -2.21 -5.35
N HIS A 113 -16.66 -3.43 -5.54
CA HIS A 113 -16.46 -4.51 -4.57
C HIS A 113 -14.98 -4.83 -4.39
N GLU A 114 -14.22 -4.94 -5.49
CA GLU A 114 -12.79 -5.24 -5.48
C GLU A 114 -11.96 -4.09 -4.88
N MET A 115 -12.24 -2.84 -5.26
CA MET A 115 -11.52 -1.66 -4.73
C MET A 115 -11.68 -1.48 -3.21
N MET A 116 -12.81 -1.93 -2.66
CA MET A 116 -13.10 -1.88 -1.22
C MET A 116 -12.45 -3.02 -0.43
N GLN A 117 -11.80 -3.98 -1.06
CA GLN A 117 -11.19 -5.09 -0.34
C GLN A 117 -9.93 -4.65 0.39
N PRO A 118 -9.68 -5.17 1.61
CA PRO A 118 -8.39 -5.00 2.28
C PRO A 118 -7.26 -5.61 1.43
N ARG A 119 -6.14 -4.93 1.39
CA ARG A 119 -5.04 -5.21 0.46
C ARG A 119 -3.68 -4.77 0.97
N CYS A 120 -2.64 -5.22 0.29
CA CYS A 120 -1.29 -4.68 0.40
C CYS A 120 -1.25 -3.23 -0.10
N GLY A 121 -0.39 -2.42 0.54
CA GLY A 121 -0.14 -1.01 0.23
C GLY A 121 0.89 -0.77 -0.87
N VAL A 122 1.59 -1.81 -1.35
CA VAL A 122 2.54 -1.70 -2.45
C VAL A 122 1.79 -1.34 -3.75
N PRO A 123 2.24 -0.33 -4.52
CA PRO A 123 1.59 0.03 -5.77
C PRO A 123 1.59 -1.12 -6.78
N ASP A 124 0.47 -1.31 -7.45
CA ASP A 124 0.27 -2.32 -8.47
C ASP A 124 1.06 -2.01 -9.74
N VAL A 125 1.13 -0.73 -10.09
CA VAL A 125 1.76 -0.24 -11.31
C VAL A 125 2.83 0.78 -10.93
N VAL A 126 4.08 0.52 -11.31
CA VAL A 126 5.16 1.49 -11.10
C VAL A 126 5.62 2.02 -12.46
N ASN A 127 5.61 3.35 -12.62
CA ASN A 127 5.98 4.05 -13.86
C ASN A 127 5.17 3.66 -15.12
N GLY A 128 3.90 3.30 -14.95
CA GLY A 128 3.00 2.96 -16.08
C GLY A 128 3.26 1.59 -16.71
N THR A 129 4.08 0.74 -16.07
CA THR A 129 4.40 -0.61 -16.56
C THR A 129 4.11 -1.65 -15.50
N LYS A 130 3.25 -2.63 -15.83
CA LYS A 130 3.24 -3.96 -15.21
C LYS A 130 4.02 -4.92 -16.11
N HIS A 131 5.04 -5.58 -15.61
CA HIS A 131 5.78 -6.58 -16.38
C HIS A 131 5.15 -7.96 -16.19
N TYR A 132 4.18 -8.28 -17.05
CA TYR A 132 3.63 -9.63 -17.12
C TYR A 132 4.64 -10.59 -17.74
N HIS A 133 5.23 -11.48 -16.94
CA HIS A 133 6.14 -12.50 -17.44
C HIS A 133 5.38 -13.72 -17.93
N THR A 134 4.83 -13.65 -19.16
CA THR A 134 4.31 -14.85 -19.83
C THR A 134 5.45 -15.67 -20.43
N HIS A 135 5.98 -16.65 -19.68
CA HIS A 135 6.85 -17.65 -20.29
C HIS A 135 6.01 -18.52 -21.24
N LYS A 136 6.14 -18.29 -22.56
CA LYS A 136 5.60 -19.18 -23.61
C LYS A 136 6.42 -20.48 -23.69
N SER A 137 6.38 -21.27 -22.62
CA SER A 137 6.80 -22.66 -22.58
C SER A 137 5.54 -23.51 -22.72
N ILE A 138 5.54 -24.45 -23.67
CA ILE A 138 4.36 -25.16 -24.21
C ILE A 138 3.59 -26.01 -23.16
N HIS A 139 4.01 -26.02 -21.88
CA HIS A 139 3.33 -26.75 -20.80
C HIS A 139 3.22 -26.04 -19.44
N THR A 140 3.63 -24.77 -19.30
CA THR A 140 3.51 -24.03 -18.01
C THR A 140 3.23 -22.56 -18.28
N LEU A 141 1.97 -22.14 -18.13
CA LEU A 141 1.61 -20.73 -18.02
C LEU A 141 2.08 -20.26 -16.65
N ALA A 142 3.31 -19.75 -16.57
CA ALA A 142 3.76 -19.04 -15.37
C ALA A 142 3.22 -17.60 -15.44
N HIS A 143 2.57 -17.13 -14.37
CA HIS A 143 1.85 -15.85 -14.33
C HIS A 143 2.48 -14.83 -13.35
N TYR A 144 3.60 -15.19 -12.71
CA TYR A 144 4.26 -14.35 -11.70
C TYR A 144 4.78 -13.03 -12.30
N ASN A 145 4.85 -12.01 -11.44
CA ASN A 145 5.32 -10.67 -11.79
C ASN A 145 6.54 -10.26 -10.95
N PHE A 146 7.36 -9.37 -11.51
CA PHE A 146 8.52 -8.80 -10.82
C PHE A 146 8.42 -7.28 -10.76
N ILE A 147 8.94 -6.72 -9.67
CA ILE A 147 9.01 -5.27 -9.50
C ILE A 147 9.87 -4.70 -10.64
N PRO A 148 9.48 -3.58 -11.29
CA PRO A 148 10.23 -3.04 -12.41
C PRO A 148 11.72 -2.86 -12.13
N GLY A 149 12.56 -3.33 -13.07
CA GLY A 149 14.01 -3.39 -12.90
C GLY A 149 14.53 -4.69 -12.26
N ASN A 150 13.65 -5.62 -11.91
CA ASN A 150 13.96 -6.93 -11.31
C ASN A 150 14.94 -6.81 -10.12
N PRO A 151 14.65 -5.95 -9.13
CA PRO A 151 15.51 -5.76 -7.98
C PRO A 151 15.66 -7.09 -7.24
N ARG A 152 16.89 -7.40 -6.83
CA ARG A 152 17.22 -8.68 -6.20
C ARG A 152 18.39 -8.53 -5.25
N TRP A 153 18.31 -9.24 -4.13
CA TRP A 153 19.43 -9.41 -3.23
C TRP A 153 20.60 -10.14 -3.90
N THR A 154 21.78 -9.56 -3.78
CA THR A 154 23.05 -10.18 -4.24
C THR A 154 23.57 -11.21 -3.25
N LYS A 155 23.18 -11.10 -1.97
CA LYS A 155 23.49 -12.08 -0.93
C LYS A 155 22.29 -12.98 -0.64
N ARG A 156 22.56 -14.12 0.00
CA ARG A 156 21.53 -15.12 0.39
C ARG A 156 21.25 -15.16 1.89
N GLN A 157 22.16 -14.64 2.70
CA GLN A 157 21.95 -14.51 4.15
C GLN A 157 21.43 -13.11 4.44
N LEU A 158 20.13 -13.01 4.73
CA LEU A 158 19.45 -11.76 5.07
C LEU A 158 19.24 -11.67 6.58
N THR A 159 19.51 -10.51 7.15
CA THR A 159 19.23 -10.23 8.56
C THR A 159 18.00 -9.34 8.69
N TYR A 160 17.21 -9.57 9.72
CA TYR A 160 16.04 -8.73 10.02
C TYR A 160 15.99 -8.34 11.50
N THR A 161 15.32 -7.24 11.80
CA THR A 161 15.11 -6.77 13.18
C THR A 161 13.74 -6.13 13.34
N PHE A 162 13.25 -6.04 14.58
CA PHE A 162 11.93 -5.47 14.88
C PHE A 162 12.04 -4.07 15.49
N ARG A 163 11.36 -3.10 14.89
CA ARG A 163 11.30 -1.70 15.35
C ARG A 163 9.91 -1.12 15.09
N SER A 164 9.00 -1.26 16.05
CA SER A 164 7.66 -0.67 15.97
C SER A 164 7.63 0.72 16.61
N SER A 165 6.85 1.64 16.04
CA SER A 165 6.50 2.90 16.72
C SER A 165 5.34 2.71 17.71
N VAL A 166 4.56 1.64 17.57
CA VAL A 166 3.39 1.32 18.40
C VAL A 166 3.47 -0.13 18.90
N GLN A 167 3.01 -0.37 20.12
CA GLN A 167 2.82 -1.72 20.66
C GLN A 167 1.44 -2.24 20.27
N VAL A 168 1.39 -3.45 19.70
CA VAL A 168 0.14 -4.12 19.30
C VAL A 168 -0.05 -5.37 20.15
N PRO A 169 -0.92 -5.36 21.18
CA PRO A 169 -1.10 -6.49 22.08
C PRO A 169 -1.50 -7.80 21.38
N ALA A 170 -2.27 -7.72 20.31
CA ALA A 170 -2.67 -8.89 19.51
C ALA A 170 -1.51 -9.52 18.73
N ALA A 171 -0.38 -8.82 18.59
CA ALA A 171 0.79 -9.27 17.83
C ALA A 171 1.99 -9.61 18.74
N GLN A 172 1.75 -10.04 19.99
CA GLN A 172 2.81 -10.45 20.92
C GLN A 172 3.75 -11.52 20.35
N ASN A 173 3.24 -12.40 19.50
CA ASN A 173 4.02 -13.46 18.86
C ASN A 173 4.59 -13.08 17.48
N ILE A 174 4.61 -11.79 17.11
CA ILE A 174 5.05 -11.34 15.79
C ILE A 174 6.41 -11.91 15.38
N ARG A 175 7.35 -12.01 16.33
CA ARG A 175 8.69 -12.58 16.08
C ARG A 175 8.61 -14.02 15.59
N SER A 176 7.77 -14.84 16.23
CA SER A 176 7.55 -16.24 15.83
C SER A 176 6.80 -16.33 14.50
N ILE A 177 5.83 -15.46 14.27
CA ILE A 177 5.04 -15.41 13.03
C ILE A 177 5.93 -15.07 11.83
N CYS A 178 6.70 -13.98 11.91
CA CYS A 178 7.65 -13.61 10.87
C CYS A 178 8.71 -14.68 10.65
N ALA A 179 9.21 -15.32 11.72
CA ALA A 179 10.16 -16.44 11.58
C ALA A 179 9.56 -17.61 10.79
N LYS A 180 8.29 -17.97 11.03
CA LYS A 180 7.57 -18.98 10.22
C LYS A 180 7.40 -18.52 8.77
N ALA A 181 7.03 -17.26 8.54
CA ALA A 181 6.85 -16.71 7.21
C ALA A 181 8.18 -16.72 6.42
N PHE A 182 9.30 -16.30 7.03
CA PHE A 182 10.63 -16.43 6.44
C PHE A 182 11.01 -17.89 6.17
N GLN A 183 10.68 -18.81 7.09
CA GLN A 183 10.98 -20.23 6.91
C GLN A 183 10.28 -20.82 5.69
N ARG A 184 9.06 -20.37 5.37
CA ARG A 184 8.34 -20.82 4.16
C ARG A 184 9.07 -20.43 2.88
N TRP A 185 9.53 -19.19 2.80
CA TRP A 185 10.37 -18.74 1.68
C TRP A 185 11.73 -19.44 1.65
N ALA A 186 12.36 -19.66 2.81
CA ALA A 186 13.63 -20.40 2.90
C ALA A 186 13.52 -21.86 2.44
N GLN A 187 12.34 -22.49 2.53
CA GLN A 187 12.14 -23.88 2.05
C GLN A 187 12.17 -24.01 0.53
N VAL A 188 11.85 -22.94 -0.21
CA VAL A 188 11.74 -22.96 -1.67
C VAL A 188 12.82 -22.14 -2.37
N THR A 189 13.76 -21.59 -1.59
CA THR A 189 14.86 -20.73 -2.05
C THR A 189 16.18 -21.15 -1.40
N GLU A 190 17.28 -20.52 -1.82
CA GLU A 190 18.59 -20.64 -1.16
C GLU A 190 18.81 -19.58 -0.05
N PHE A 191 17.78 -18.81 0.30
CA PHE A 191 17.89 -17.76 1.32
C PHE A 191 17.91 -18.34 2.73
N THR A 192 18.68 -17.70 3.60
CA THR A 192 18.55 -17.86 5.05
C THR A 192 18.23 -16.51 5.68
N PHE A 193 17.44 -16.57 6.75
CA PHE A 193 16.97 -15.38 7.46
C PHE A 193 17.37 -15.49 8.92
N GLN A 194 17.99 -14.45 9.44
CA GLN A 194 18.44 -14.41 10.83
C GLN A 194 17.96 -13.14 11.51
N GLU A 195 17.22 -13.28 12.60
CA GLU A 195 16.90 -12.15 13.45
C GLU A 195 18.17 -11.64 14.13
N VAL A 196 18.41 -10.33 14.09
CA VAL A 196 19.46 -9.66 14.86
C VAL A 196 18.85 -8.77 15.93
N THR A 197 19.37 -8.88 17.15
CA THR A 197 18.90 -8.13 18.32
C THR A 197 19.78 -6.91 18.60
N GLY A 198 19.20 -5.91 19.26
CA GLY A 198 19.91 -4.71 19.70
C GLY A 198 20.04 -3.65 18.60
N SER A 199 21.13 -2.88 18.63
CA SER A 199 21.39 -1.78 17.69
C SER A 199 22.10 -2.19 16.40
N SER A 200 22.33 -3.49 16.18
CA SER A 200 22.98 -3.98 14.97
C SER A 200 22.18 -3.58 13.72
N PRO A 201 22.85 -3.15 12.64
CA PRO A 201 22.18 -2.94 11.36
C PRO A 201 21.63 -4.27 10.84
N ALA A 202 20.42 -4.22 10.28
CA ALA A 202 19.75 -5.35 9.63
C ALA A 202 19.46 -4.99 8.18
N ASP A 203 19.37 -5.99 7.30
CA ASP A 203 18.95 -5.74 5.92
C ASP A 203 17.49 -5.31 5.83
N ILE A 204 16.66 -5.89 6.72
CA ILE A 204 15.22 -5.71 6.77
C ILE A 204 14.80 -5.19 8.15
N VAL A 205 13.98 -4.15 8.19
CA VAL A 205 13.36 -3.63 9.41
C VAL A 205 11.86 -3.90 9.37
N ILE A 206 11.36 -4.64 10.36
CA ILE A 206 9.95 -5.02 10.48
C ILE A 206 9.33 -4.25 11.64
N GLY A 207 8.14 -3.69 11.47
CA GLY A 207 7.52 -2.88 12.53
C GLY A 207 6.03 -2.66 12.37
N PHE A 208 5.38 -2.33 13.49
CA PHE A 208 4.01 -1.82 13.51
C PHE A 208 4.01 -0.30 13.60
N HIS A 209 3.25 0.35 12.72
CA HIS A 209 3.13 1.80 12.60
C HIS A 209 1.67 2.23 12.42
N ARG A 210 1.36 3.52 12.57
CA ARG A 210 0.03 4.10 12.36
C ARG A 210 0.14 5.37 11.55
N GLY A 211 -0.85 5.62 10.70
CA GLY A 211 -0.93 6.88 9.95
C GLY A 211 0.37 7.20 9.21
N ASP A 212 0.71 8.48 9.16
CA ASP A 212 2.02 8.91 8.69
C ASP A 212 3.14 8.48 9.65
N HIS A 213 4.10 7.74 9.12
CA HIS A 213 5.25 7.21 9.84
C HIS A 213 6.59 7.51 9.12
N ASN A 214 6.61 8.59 8.32
CA ASN A 214 7.81 9.19 7.70
C ASN A 214 8.52 8.34 6.63
N ASP A 215 7.83 7.41 5.99
CA ASP A 215 8.33 6.66 4.82
C ASP A 215 7.62 7.03 3.50
N GLY A 216 6.68 7.98 3.54
CA GLY A 216 5.89 8.41 2.40
C GLY A 216 4.67 7.54 2.08
N SER A 217 4.45 6.46 2.84
CA SER A 217 3.33 5.52 2.65
C SER A 217 2.48 5.47 3.92
N ALA A 218 1.73 6.54 4.20
CA ALA A 218 0.89 6.61 5.39
C ALA A 218 -0.20 5.51 5.40
N PHE A 219 -0.39 4.88 6.55
CA PHE A 219 -1.48 3.95 6.79
C PHE A 219 -2.83 4.68 6.97
N ASP A 220 -3.93 4.00 6.64
CA ASP A 220 -5.27 4.58 6.55
C ASP A 220 -6.22 4.18 7.69
N GLY A 221 -5.72 3.43 8.68
CA GLY A 221 -6.49 3.01 9.85
C GLY A 221 -7.04 1.60 9.67
N PRO A 222 -8.08 1.20 10.42
CA PRO A 222 -8.59 -0.16 10.33
C PRO A 222 -9.17 -0.46 8.95
N GLN A 223 -8.87 -1.65 8.41
CA GLN A 223 -9.19 -2.07 7.04
C GLN A 223 -8.44 -1.25 5.98
N GLY A 224 -8.62 -1.59 4.71
CA GLY A 224 -7.92 -0.90 3.62
C GLY A 224 -6.49 -1.41 3.45
N VAL A 225 -5.48 -0.58 3.76
CA VAL A 225 -4.07 -0.99 3.62
C VAL A 225 -3.56 -1.67 4.88
N LEU A 226 -3.25 -2.95 4.73
CA LEU A 226 -2.86 -3.82 5.84
C LEU A 226 -1.38 -3.69 6.23
N ALA A 227 -0.53 -3.55 5.22
CA ALA A 227 0.92 -3.56 5.33
C ALA A 227 1.54 -3.07 4.01
N HIS A 228 2.83 -2.78 4.05
CA HIS A 228 3.65 -2.61 2.86
C HIS A 228 5.10 -3.00 3.12
N ALA A 229 5.79 -3.37 2.05
CA ALA A 229 7.22 -3.61 2.05
C ALA A 229 7.92 -2.98 0.84
N THR A 230 9.22 -2.73 0.99
CA THR A 230 10.06 -2.28 -0.13
C THR A 230 10.61 -3.45 -0.93
N SER A 231 10.95 -3.19 -2.19
CA SER A 231 11.78 -4.09 -3.01
C SER A 231 13.18 -4.34 -2.39
N PRO A 232 13.92 -5.39 -2.84
CA PRO A 232 15.27 -5.68 -2.36
C PRO A 232 16.23 -4.49 -2.40
N ALA A 233 16.56 -3.94 -1.23
CA ALA A 233 17.50 -2.84 -1.06
C ALA A 233 18.09 -2.85 0.36
N ARG A 234 19.26 -2.22 0.57
CA ARG A 234 19.79 -2.05 1.93
C ARG A 234 18.80 -1.24 2.77
N ASN A 235 18.53 -1.69 4.00
CA ASN A 235 17.52 -1.11 4.90
C ASN A 235 16.10 -1.21 4.32
N ALA A 236 15.78 -2.34 3.69
CA ALA A 236 14.42 -2.63 3.27
C ALA A 236 13.49 -2.59 4.49
N ILE A 237 12.26 -2.12 4.28
CA ILE A 237 11.25 -2.03 5.33
C ILE A 237 10.11 -2.99 5.03
N PHE A 238 9.48 -3.46 6.10
CA PHE A 238 8.18 -4.12 6.11
C PHE A 238 7.43 -3.55 7.29
N HIS A 239 6.41 -2.74 7.00
CA HIS A 239 5.53 -2.18 8.01
C HIS A 239 4.15 -2.83 7.98
N PHE A 240 3.60 -3.11 9.15
CA PHE A 240 2.19 -3.47 9.36
C PHE A 240 1.43 -2.26 9.87
N ASP A 241 0.18 -2.10 9.44
CA ASP A 241 -0.73 -1.14 10.07
C ASP A 241 -1.13 -1.65 11.47
N ALA A 242 -0.82 -0.86 12.50
CA ALA A 242 -1.12 -1.18 13.88
C ALA A 242 -2.59 -0.95 14.27
N ASP A 243 -3.42 -0.40 13.38
CA ASP A 243 -4.86 -0.20 13.60
C ASP A 243 -5.72 -1.38 13.14
N GLU A 244 -5.12 -2.38 12.49
CA GLU A 244 -5.82 -3.58 12.05
C GLU A 244 -6.15 -4.57 13.18
N ASN A 245 -7.24 -5.31 12.99
CA ASN A 245 -7.68 -6.37 13.89
C ASN A 245 -6.91 -7.68 13.61
N TRP A 246 -5.64 -7.68 14.00
CA TRP A 246 -4.71 -8.79 13.79
C TRP A 246 -5.04 -10.05 14.59
N SER A 247 -4.79 -11.21 13.99
CA SER A 247 -4.88 -12.51 14.65
C SER A 247 -3.90 -13.53 14.07
N GLU A 248 -3.50 -14.50 14.88
CA GLU A 248 -2.81 -15.72 14.45
C GLU A 248 -3.75 -16.83 14.00
N ASN A 249 -5.02 -16.74 14.37
CA ASN A 249 -6.07 -17.68 13.99
C ASN A 249 -7.33 -16.84 13.74
N PRO A 250 -7.47 -16.25 12.55
CA PRO A 250 -8.41 -15.17 12.30
C PRO A 250 -9.85 -15.70 12.36
N GLY A 251 -10.68 -15.01 13.15
CA GLY A 251 -12.14 -15.07 12.98
C GLY A 251 -12.61 -14.25 11.76
N PRO A 252 -13.92 -14.22 11.48
CA PRO A 252 -14.47 -13.65 10.24
C PRO A 252 -14.10 -12.19 9.94
N ASN A 253 -13.78 -11.37 10.96
CA ASN A 253 -13.45 -9.95 10.83
C ASN A 253 -12.02 -9.65 11.31
N GLN A 254 -11.13 -10.63 11.24
CA GLN A 254 -9.73 -10.53 11.65
C GLN A 254 -8.80 -10.78 10.48
N MET A 255 -7.67 -10.08 10.50
CA MET A 255 -6.61 -10.24 9.51
C MET A 255 -5.57 -11.22 10.02
N ASP A 256 -5.19 -12.16 9.17
CA ASP A 256 -4.18 -13.15 9.50
C ASP A 256 -2.78 -12.54 9.42
N LEU A 257 -2.10 -12.41 10.56
CA LEU A 257 -0.75 -11.85 10.64
C LEU A 257 0.26 -12.64 9.79
N GLU A 258 0.17 -13.97 9.80
CA GLU A 258 1.11 -14.81 9.04
C GLU A 258 0.88 -14.65 7.54
N SER A 259 -0.37 -14.63 7.07
CA SER A 259 -0.68 -14.46 5.63
C SER A 259 -0.10 -13.15 5.09
N VAL A 260 -0.31 -12.04 5.80
CA VAL A 260 0.27 -10.74 5.43
C VAL A 260 1.80 -10.82 5.48
N ALA A 261 2.38 -11.46 6.50
CA ALA A 261 3.83 -11.64 6.58
C ALA A 261 4.42 -12.45 5.42
N VAL A 262 3.78 -13.56 5.00
CA VAL A 262 4.27 -14.33 3.85
C VAL A 262 4.21 -13.47 2.58
N HIS A 263 3.14 -12.70 2.39
CA HIS A 263 2.97 -11.79 1.25
C HIS A 263 4.07 -10.71 1.19
N GLU A 264 4.22 -9.91 2.25
CA GLU A 264 5.19 -8.81 2.26
C GLU A 264 6.64 -9.29 2.13
N ILE A 265 6.96 -10.50 2.63
CA ILE A 265 8.28 -11.11 2.39
C ILE A 265 8.51 -11.44 0.91
N GLY A 266 7.46 -11.75 0.14
CA GLY A 266 7.58 -11.89 -1.31
C GLY A 266 8.07 -10.60 -1.99
N HIS A 267 7.55 -9.44 -1.57
CA HIS A 267 8.06 -8.14 -2.02
C HIS A 267 9.50 -7.88 -1.57
N LEU A 268 9.84 -8.23 -0.33
CA LEU A 268 11.22 -8.18 0.15
C LEU A 268 12.15 -9.08 -0.67
N LEU A 269 11.64 -10.10 -1.37
CA LEU A 269 12.38 -10.96 -2.30
C LEU A 269 12.26 -10.52 -3.76
N GLY A 270 11.57 -9.42 -4.06
CA GLY A 270 11.49 -8.82 -5.39
C GLY A 270 10.31 -9.27 -6.26
N LEU A 271 9.38 -10.05 -5.70
CA LEU A 271 8.13 -10.38 -6.39
C LEU A 271 7.18 -9.18 -6.37
N ASP A 272 6.37 -9.09 -7.42
CA ASP A 272 5.30 -8.11 -7.56
C ASP A 272 3.93 -8.80 -7.49
N HIS A 273 2.86 -8.02 -7.39
CA HIS A 273 1.51 -8.55 -7.26
C HIS A 273 1.10 -9.42 -8.45
N ASN A 274 0.38 -10.51 -8.17
CA ASN A 274 -0.33 -11.31 -9.16
C ASN A 274 -1.78 -11.53 -8.71
N ASP A 275 -2.69 -10.77 -9.34
CA ASP A 275 -4.13 -10.80 -9.05
C ASP A 275 -4.89 -11.76 -9.97
N ASP A 276 -4.21 -12.64 -10.71
CA ASP A 276 -4.89 -13.70 -11.49
C ASP A 276 -5.61 -14.66 -10.55
N PRO A 277 -6.96 -14.73 -10.62
CA PRO A 277 -7.73 -15.60 -9.74
C PRO A 277 -7.39 -17.08 -9.91
N ASN A 278 -6.82 -17.49 -11.05
CA ASN A 278 -6.41 -18.87 -11.29
C ASN A 278 -5.07 -19.23 -10.64
N ALA A 279 -4.24 -18.25 -10.31
CA ALA A 279 -2.94 -18.49 -9.66
C ALA A 279 -3.09 -18.81 -8.16
N ASP A 280 -4.15 -18.28 -7.53
CA ASP A 280 -4.32 -18.26 -6.07
C ASP A 280 -3.04 -17.81 -5.34
N ALA A 281 -2.25 -16.94 -5.96
CA ALA A 281 -0.91 -16.57 -5.50
C ALA A 281 -0.96 -15.95 -4.10
N ILE A 282 0.05 -16.23 -3.27
CA ILE A 282 0.28 -15.46 -2.04
C ILE A 282 0.45 -13.99 -2.40
N MET A 283 1.08 -13.69 -3.53
CA MET A 283 1.29 -12.32 -4.04
C MET A 283 0.04 -11.65 -4.63
N SER A 284 -1.17 -12.19 -4.45
CA SER A 284 -2.40 -11.42 -4.72
C SER A 284 -2.43 -10.18 -3.84
N SER A 285 -2.65 -8.99 -4.42
CA SER A 285 -2.69 -7.72 -3.70
C SER A 285 -3.81 -7.70 -2.65
N ARG A 286 -4.93 -8.36 -2.95
CA ARG A 286 -6.07 -8.55 -2.05
C ARG A 286 -5.79 -9.62 -0.99
N ILE A 287 -6.07 -9.30 0.27
CA ILE A 287 -5.93 -10.25 1.40
C ILE A 287 -7.24 -10.25 2.20
N SER A 288 -7.95 -11.37 2.21
CA SER A 288 -9.30 -11.45 2.79
C SER A 288 -9.31 -11.65 4.30
N PHE A 289 -10.31 -11.08 4.99
CA PHE A 289 -10.60 -11.36 6.38
C PHE A 289 -10.90 -12.85 6.62
N GLY A 290 -10.54 -13.34 7.82
CA GLY A 290 -10.93 -14.68 8.28
C GLY A 290 -10.25 -15.84 7.55
N ILE A 291 -9.32 -15.57 6.65
CA ILE A 291 -8.65 -16.58 5.82
C ILE A 291 -7.17 -16.62 6.19
N ALA A 292 -6.68 -17.82 6.53
CA ALA A 292 -5.26 -18.11 6.67
C ALA A 292 -4.71 -18.63 5.34
N LYS A 293 -4.10 -17.74 4.55
CA LYS A 293 -3.46 -18.01 3.26
C LYS A 293 -1.93 -17.91 3.41
N ARG A 294 -1.32 -19.02 3.86
CA ARG A 294 0.09 -19.05 4.30
C ARG A 294 0.99 -19.94 3.44
N ASP A 295 0.42 -20.80 2.61
CA ASP A 295 1.19 -21.73 1.80
C ASP A 295 1.51 -21.12 0.44
N LEU A 296 2.81 -21.08 0.09
CA LEU A 296 3.27 -20.61 -1.21
C LEU A 296 2.66 -21.47 -2.32
N ARG A 297 2.09 -20.83 -3.34
CA ARG A 297 1.55 -21.52 -4.52
C ARG A 297 2.61 -21.68 -5.60
N ALA A 298 2.24 -22.43 -6.62
CA ALA A 298 3.12 -22.68 -7.76
C ALA A 298 3.60 -21.39 -8.43
N ASP A 299 2.75 -20.36 -8.49
CA ASP A 299 3.12 -19.07 -9.05
C ASP A 299 4.22 -18.38 -8.24
N ASP A 300 4.04 -18.28 -6.93
CA ASP A 300 5.00 -17.67 -6.00
C ASP A 300 6.37 -18.37 -6.05
N ILE A 301 6.37 -19.70 -6.03
CA ILE A 301 7.58 -20.53 -6.05
C ILE A 301 8.32 -20.39 -7.37
N GLN A 302 7.60 -20.46 -8.49
CA GLN A 302 8.22 -20.30 -9.82
C GLN A 302 8.77 -18.88 -10.00
N GLY A 303 8.06 -17.87 -9.51
CA GLY A 303 8.49 -16.48 -9.58
C GLY A 303 9.82 -16.26 -8.86
N VAL A 304 9.90 -16.67 -7.59
CA VAL A 304 11.14 -16.46 -6.83
C VAL A 304 12.30 -17.26 -7.40
N ARG A 305 12.05 -18.50 -7.87
CA ARG A 305 13.10 -19.31 -8.52
C ARG A 305 13.58 -18.69 -9.83
N ALA A 306 12.68 -18.18 -10.65
CA ALA A 306 13.03 -17.51 -11.90
C ALA A 306 13.83 -16.22 -11.68
N LEU A 307 13.45 -15.40 -10.69
CA LEU A 307 14.15 -14.15 -10.38
C LEU A 307 15.60 -14.37 -9.94
N TYR A 308 15.82 -15.43 -9.17
CA TYR A 308 17.13 -15.75 -8.58
C TYR A 308 17.93 -16.83 -9.31
N GLY A 309 17.33 -17.51 -10.30
CA GLY A 309 17.96 -18.59 -11.06
C GLY A 309 18.14 -19.89 -10.27
N PHE A 310 17.23 -20.19 -9.35
CA PHE A 310 17.26 -21.44 -8.57
C PHE A 310 16.85 -22.64 -9.45
N ALA A 311 17.41 -23.82 -9.15
CA ALA A 311 17.00 -25.05 -9.83
C ALA A 311 15.55 -25.43 -9.46
N ASN A 312 14.81 -25.96 -10.44
CA ASN A 312 13.44 -26.43 -10.26
C ASN A 312 13.35 -27.73 -9.47
#